data_AF-A0A960Q855-F1
#
_entry.id   AF-A0A960Q855-F1
#
_cell.length_a   1.000
_cell.length_b   1.000
_cell.length_c   1.000
_cell.angle_alpha   90.00
_cell.angle_beta   90.00
_cell.angle_gamma   90.00
#
_symmetry.space_group_name_H-M   'P 1'
#
loop_
_entity.id
_entity.type
_entity.pdbx_description
1 polymer ?
#
loop_
_entity_poly.entity_id
_entity_poly.type
_entity_poly.pdbx_seq_one_letter_code
_entity_poly.pdbx_strand_id
1 'polypeptide(L)' 'SAHLETGHYFNPHAQRIMEAKAAGAKLIVLDTRLSNTATHADFWLAPQPGSEPAIHLAIASYLIRERRYDRDFVRR' A
#
# COMPACT_ATOMS: atom_id res chain seq x y z
N SER A 1 26.72 -6.98 -11.38
CA SER A 1 25.59 -7.40 -12.24
C SER A 1 24.43 -8.10 -11.52
N ALA A 2 24.38 -8.21 -10.18
CA ALA A 2 23.18 -8.69 -9.44
C ALA A 2 22.08 -7.62 -9.28
N HIS A 3 22.43 -6.33 -9.38
CA HIS A 3 21.48 -5.20 -9.30
C HIS A 3 20.59 -5.08 -10.55
N LEU A 4 21.09 -5.53 -11.71
CA LEU A 4 20.33 -5.56 -12.96
C LEU A 4 19.34 -6.74 -12.98
N GLU A 5 19.75 -7.94 -12.56
CA GLU A 5 18.87 -9.12 -12.60
C GLU A 5 17.65 -9.02 -11.67
N THR A 6 17.81 -8.45 -10.47
CA THR A 6 16.69 -8.25 -9.54
C THR A 6 15.75 -7.12 -9.98
N GLY A 7 16.29 -6.07 -10.62
CA GLY A 7 15.50 -4.95 -11.13
C GLY A 7 14.47 -5.35 -12.18
N HIS A 8 14.77 -6.33 -13.04
CA HIS A 8 13.85 -6.79 -14.09
C HIS A 8 12.55 -7.42 -13.55
N TYR A 9 12.57 -8.03 -12.36
CA TYR A 9 11.37 -8.62 -11.77
C TYR A 9 10.48 -7.60 -11.08
N PHE A 10 11.05 -6.57 -10.45
CA PHE A 10 10.29 -5.57 -9.69
C PHE A 10 9.88 -4.35 -10.52
N ASN A 11 10.63 -4.03 -11.59
CA ASN A 11 10.34 -2.90 -12.47
C ASN A 11 8.93 -2.97 -13.09
N PRO A 12 8.43 -4.11 -13.60
CA PRO A 12 7.06 -4.20 -14.10
C PRO A 12 5.99 -3.92 -13.03
N HIS A 13 6.25 -4.22 -11.76
CA HIS A 13 5.31 -3.92 -10.68
C HIS A 13 5.33 -2.43 -10.31
N ALA A 14 6.52 -1.84 -10.20
CA ALA A 14 6.67 -0.41 -9.97
C ALA A 14 6.04 0.40 -11.12
N GLN A 15 6.24 0.00 -12.37
CA GLN A 15 5.62 0.62 -13.55
C GLN A 15 4.10 0.64 -13.46
N ARG A 16 3.46 -0.49 -13.16
CA ARG A 16 1.99 -0.55 -13.02
C ARG A 16 1.46 0.36 -11.91
N ILE A 17 2.18 0.45 -10.78
CA ILE A 17 1.81 1.36 -9.69
C ILE A 17 1.89 2.82 -10.17
N MET A 18 2.96 3.18 -10.88
CA MET A 18 3.14 4.53 -11.40
C MET A 18 2.14 4.87 -12.52
N GLU A 19 1.82 3.92 -13.40
CA GLU A 19 0.78 4.06 -14.43
C GLU A 19 -0.60 4.30 -13.80
N ALA A 20 -0.98 3.51 -12.79
CA ALA A 20 -2.25 3.70 -12.08
C ALA A 20 -2.30 5.07 -11.39
N LYS A 21 -1.20 5.50 -10.75
CA LYS A 21 -1.10 6.83 -10.16
C LYS A 21 -1.24 7.93 -11.21
N ALA A 22 -0.57 7.80 -12.36
CA ALA A 22 -0.69 8.74 -13.47
C ALA A 22 -2.12 8.77 -14.05
N ALA A 23 -2.84 7.64 -14.01
CA ALA A 23 -4.25 7.54 -14.36
C ALA A 23 -5.21 8.07 -13.26
N GLY A 24 -4.69 8.61 -12.15
CA GLY A 24 -5.48 9.28 -11.11
C GLY A 24 -5.69 8.48 -9.82
N ALA A 25 -5.14 7.26 -9.72
CA ALA A 25 -5.20 6.51 -8.46
C ALA A 25 -4.38 7.19 -7.36
N LYS A 26 -4.83 7.04 -6.10
CA LYS A 26 -4.08 7.48 -4.92
C LYS A 26 -3.11 6.40 -4.47
N LEU A 27 -1.84 6.77 -4.28
CA LEU A 27 -0.80 5.89 -3.77
C LEU A 27 -0.56 6.18 -2.28
N ILE A 28 -0.88 5.21 -1.43
CA ILE A 28 -0.58 5.24 0.01
C ILE A 28 0.47 4.17 0.29
N VAL A 29 1.57 4.56 0.94
CA VAL A 29 2.68 3.64 1.27
C VAL A 29 2.82 3.56 2.79
N LEU A 30 2.72 2.35 3.33
CA LEU A 30 2.99 2.05 4.73
C LEU A 30 4.38 1.39 4.81
N ASP A 31 5.39 2.16 5.20
CA ASP A 31 6.78 1.70 5.24
C ASP A 31 7.52 2.45 6.35
N THR A 32 8.20 1.69 7.22
CA THR A 32 9.03 2.24 8.31
C THR A 32 10.14 3.15 7.81
N ARG A 33 10.56 2.98 6.54
CA ARG A 33 11.60 3.78 5.89
C ARG A 33 11.01 4.55 4.72
N LEU A 34 11.65 5.68 4.39
CA LEU A 34 11.36 6.40 3.15
C LEU A 34 11.98 5.65 1.98
N SER A 35 11.29 4.62 1.47
CA SER A 35 11.72 3.86 0.30
C SER A 35 11.50 4.61 -1.02
N ASN A 36 12.10 4.11 -2.11
CA ASN A 36 11.92 4.68 -3.45
C ASN A 36 10.44 4.75 -3.88
N THR A 37 9.59 3.83 -3.44
CA THR A 37 8.15 3.91 -3.74
C THR A 37 7.45 4.94 -2.85
N ALA A 38 7.87 5.07 -1.58
CA ALA A 38 7.32 6.04 -0.66
C ALA A 38 7.56 7.50 -1.11
N THR A 39 8.67 7.79 -1.79
CA THR A 39 8.94 9.14 -2.34
C THR A 39 7.95 9.56 -3.43
N HIS A 40 7.25 8.61 -4.05
CA HIS A 40 6.22 8.86 -5.05
C HIS A 40 4.79 8.78 -4.50
N ALA A 41 4.61 8.47 -3.21
CA ALA A 41 3.30 8.31 -2.59
C ALA A 41 2.57 9.66 -2.43
N ASP A 42 1.24 9.63 -2.51
CA ASP A 42 0.40 10.74 -2.04
C ASP A 42 0.46 10.84 -0.51
N PHE A 43 0.52 9.68 0.16
CA PHE A 43 0.67 9.57 1.61
C PHE A 43 1.71 8.51 1.96
N TRP A 44 2.68 8.87 2.80
CA TRP A 44 3.61 7.94 3.41
C TRP A 44 3.35 7.88 4.91
N LEU A 45 3.05 6.68 5.40
CA LEU A 45 2.90 6.40 6.82
C LEU A 45 4.11 5.56 7.26
N ALA A 46 4.85 6.07 8.23
CA ALA A 46 6.00 5.39 8.83
C ALA A 46 5.60 4.77 10.19
N PRO A 47 5.16 3.50 10.22
CA PRO A 47 4.78 2.85 11.46
C PRO A 47 6.00 2.48 12.31
N GLN A 48 5.76 2.22 13.60
CA GLN A 48 6.74 1.48 14.41
C GLN A 48 6.83 0.05 13.85
N PRO A 49 8.03 -0.52 13.64
CA PRO A 49 8.16 -1.89 13.14
C PRO A 49 7.37 -2.88 13.99
N GLY A 50 6.55 -3.72 13.36
CA GLY A 50 5.69 -4.70 14.03
C GLY A 50 4.34 -4.16 14.50
N SER A 51 4.05 -2.86 14.33
CA SER A 51 2.74 -2.27 14.67
C SER A 51 1.71 -2.31 13.55
N GLU A 52 2.08 -2.84 12.37
CA GLU A 52 1.22 -2.92 11.20
C GLU A 52 -0.10 -3.65 11.47
N PRO A 53 -0.16 -4.76 12.24
CA PRO A 53 -1.43 -5.40 12.56
C PRO A 53 -2.43 -4.47 13.27
N ALA A 54 -1.95 -3.61 14.17
CA ALA A 54 -2.81 -2.66 14.87
C ALA A 54 -3.41 -1.62 13.92
N ILE A 55 -2.63 -1.15 12.94
CA ILE A 55 -3.09 -0.21 11.92
C ILE A 55 -4.16 -0.85 11.02
N HIS A 56 -3.92 -2.09 10.54
CA HIS A 56 -4.89 -2.81 9.73
C HIS A 56 -6.19 -3.08 10.50
N LEU A 57 -6.10 -3.45 11.78
CA LEU A 57 -7.27 -3.64 12.64
C LEU A 57 -8.02 -2.32 12.91
N ALA A 58 -7.32 -1.20 13.03
CA ALA A 58 -7.95 0.10 13.15
C ALA A 58 -8.75 0.47 11.88
N ILE A 59 -8.19 0.22 10.70
CA ILE A 59 -8.90 0.42 9.41
C ILE A 59 -10.14 -0.50 9.34
N ALA A 60 -9.99 -1.78 9.65
CA ALA A 60 -11.11 -2.72 9.65
C ALA A 60 -12.19 -2.32 10.67
N SER A 61 -11.79 -1.94 11.89
CA SER A 61 -12.70 -1.47 12.93
C SER A 61 -13.49 -0.24 12.48
N TYR A 62 -12.82 0.73 11.84
CA TYR A 62 -13.46 1.89 11.26
C TYR A 62 -14.48 1.52 10.18
N LEU A 63 -14.11 0.65 9.23
CA LEU A 63 -15.02 0.18 8.18
C LEU A 63 -16.26 -0.52 8.76
N ILE A 64 -16.11 -1.32 9.82
CA ILE A 64 -17.22 -2.03 10.47
C ILE A 64 -18.14 -1.04 11.20
N ARG A 65 -17.57 -0.15 12.04
CA ARG A 65 -18.31 0.83 12.83
C ARG A 65 -19.11 1.79 11.96
N GLU A 66 -18.49 2.25 10.87
CA GLU A 66 -19.11 3.16 9.90
C GLU A 66 -19.94 2.44 8.83
N ARG A 67 -20.03 1.10 8.89
CA ARG A 67 -20.78 0.27 7.92
C ARG A 67 -20.32 0.48 6.46
N ARG A 68 -19.02 0.76 6.23
CA ARG A 68 -18.41 1.07 4.93
C ARG A 68 -17.69 -0.11 4.26
N TYR A 69 -18.06 -1.34 4.59
CA TYR A 69 -17.53 -2.56 3.96
C TYR A 69 -18.61 -3.24 3.12
N ASP A 70 -18.19 -4.03 2.14
CA ASP A 70 -19.10 -4.87 1.36
C ASP A 70 -19.59 -6.05 2.22
N ARG A 71 -20.85 -5.98 2.64
CA ARG A 71 -21.47 -6.96 3.55
C ARG A 71 -21.74 -8.30 2.88
N ASP A 72 -22.05 -8.28 1.60
CA ASP A 72 -22.43 -9.49 0.86
C ASP A 72 -21.20 -10.27 0.43
N PHE A 73 -20.08 -9.58 0.18
CA PHE A 73 -18.78 -10.21 0.02
C PHE A 73 -18.32 -10.92 1.31
N VAL A 74 -18.42 -10.25 2.47
CA VAL A 74 -17.93 -10.80 3.76
C VAL A 74 -18.76 -11.99 4.28
N ARG A 75 -20.01 -12.14 3.85
CA ARG A 75 -20.90 -13.23 4.31
C ARG A 75 -20.75 -14.54 3.55
N ARG A 76 -20.04 -14.56 2.41
CA ARG A 76 -19.80 -15.75 1.60
C ARG A 76 -18.57 -16.49 2.09
#